data_AF-A0A2D9C973-F1
#
_entry.id   AF-A0A2D9C973-F1
#
_cell.length_a   1.000
_cell.length_b   1.000
_cell.length_c   1.000
_cell.angle_alpha   90.00
_cell.angle_beta   90.00
_cell.angle_gamma   90.00
#
_symmetry.space_group_name_H-M   'P 1'
#
loop_
_entity.id
_entity.type
_entity.pdbx_description
1 polymer ?
#
loop_
_entity_poly.entity_id
_entity_poly.type
_entity_poly.pdbx_seq_one_letter_code
_entity_poly.pdbx_strand_id
1 'polypeptide(L)'
;MAVRKTEKGASLKRWFKEDWKDVKTGKACGRKKGEKRDTPYCRPTKRVSTKTPKTSSEMTKAEKTSRVAQKKKLGQPAGKPKRVASLRRKKQSG
;
A
#
# COMPACT_ATOMS: atom_id res chain seq x y z
N MET A 1 18.26 -0.86 -7.72
CA MET A 1 17.39 -0.47 -8.86
C MET A 1 17.64 1.00 -9.21
N ALA A 2 18.23 1.29 -10.36
CA ALA A 2 18.37 2.65 -10.84
C ALA A 2 16.99 3.17 -11.30
N VAL A 3 16.35 4.02 -10.50
CA VAL A 3 15.07 4.61 -10.86
C VAL A 3 15.31 5.83 -11.75
N ARG A 4 14.83 5.76 -13.01
CA ARG A 4 14.97 6.83 -14.03
C ARG A 4 14.46 8.19 -13.50
N LYS A 5 15.07 9.29 -13.97
CA LYS A 5 14.70 10.67 -13.60
C LYS A 5 13.43 11.12 -14.34
N THR A 6 12.28 10.50 -14.04
CA THR A 6 10.96 10.89 -14.56
C THR A 6 9.97 11.09 -13.41
N GLU A 7 8.82 11.70 -13.63
CA GLU A 7 7.78 11.85 -12.60
C GLU A 7 7.31 10.50 -12.02
N LYS A 8 7.19 9.50 -12.90
CA LYS A 8 6.92 8.10 -12.52
C LYS A 8 8.06 7.54 -11.67
N GLY A 9 9.30 7.85 -12.03
CA GLY A 9 10.48 7.48 -11.26
C GLY A 9 10.55 8.18 -9.90
N ALA A 10 10.21 9.46 -9.80
CA ALA A 10 10.14 10.19 -8.54
C ALA A 10 9.06 9.60 -7.63
N SER A 11 7.90 9.23 -8.19
CA SER A 11 6.84 8.54 -7.45
C SER A 11 7.29 7.17 -6.95
N LEU A 12 8.06 6.43 -7.74
CA LEU A 12 8.61 5.14 -7.33
C LEU A 12 9.70 5.29 -6.26
N LYS A 13 10.60 6.29 -6.39
CA LYS A 13 11.57 6.64 -5.33
C LYS A 13 10.86 7.01 -4.03
N ARG A 14 9.78 7.78 -4.10
CA ARG A 14 8.95 8.10 -2.93
C ARG A 14 8.34 6.84 -2.34
N TRP A 15 7.79 5.96 -3.17
CA TRP A 15 7.24 4.68 -2.73
C TRP A 15 8.27 3.85 -1.95
N PHE A 16 9.52 3.76 -2.42
CA PHE A 16 10.58 3.09 -1.66
C PHE A 16 10.91 3.79 -0.32
N LYS A 17 10.94 5.14 -0.28
CA LYS A 17 11.17 5.90 0.96
C LYS A 17 10.04 5.77 1.98
N GLU A 18 8.80 5.58 1.51
CA GLU A 18 7.59 5.41 2.33
C GLU A 18 7.55 4.05 3.06
N ASP A 19 8.47 3.12 2.72
CA ASP A 19 8.64 1.81 3.35
C ASP A 19 7.32 1.04 3.45
N TRP A 20 6.78 0.66 2.29
CA TRP A 20 5.47 0.00 2.20
C TRP A 20 5.53 -1.43 2.72
N LYS A 21 4.67 -1.73 3.70
CA LYS A 21 4.55 -3.06 4.32
C LYS A 21 3.12 -3.54 4.30
N ASP A 22 2.96 -4.85 4.35
CA ASP A 22 1.66 -5.47 4.56
C ASP A 22 1.14 -5.15 5.96
N VAL A 23 -0.07 -4.62 6.02
CA VAL A 23 -0.72 -4.20 7.27
C VAL A 23 -0.97 -5.38 8.20
N LYS A 24 -1.19 -6.58 7.66
CA LYS A 24 -1.48 -7.78 8.46
C LYS A 24 -0.21 -8.37 9.06
N THR A 25 0.83 -8.56 8.25
CA THR A 25 2.01 -9.33 8.64
C THR A 25 3.23 -8.47 8.98
N GLY A 26 3.22 -7.17 8.64
CA GLY A 26 4.39 -6.31 8.78
C GLY A 26 5.54 -6.65 7.82
N LYS A 27 5.36 -7.62 6.91
CA LYS A 27 6.36 -7.98 5.90
C LYS A 27 6.40 -6.94 4.78
N ALA A 28 7.51 -6.88 4.06
CA ALA A 28 7.65 -6.01 2.89
C ALA A 28 6.49 -6.22 1.90
N CYS A 29 5.97 -5.11 1.37
CA CYS A 29 4.88 -5.14 0.41
C CYS A 29 5.28 -5.85 -0.88
N GLY A 30 4.39 -6.71 -1.37
CA GLY A 30 4.56 -7.44 -2.63
C GLY A 30 4.51 -8.95 -2.41
N ARG A 31 4.30 -9.68 -3.51
CA ARG A 31 4.38 -11.14 -3.55
C ARG A 31 5.34 -11.55 -4.63
N LYS A 32 6.11 -12.61 -4.37
CA LYS A 32 6.90 -13.29 -5.41
C LYS A 32 6.06 -14.40 -6.06
N LYS A 33 6.38 -14.75 -7.31
CA LYS A 33 5.77 -15.90 -7.99
C LYS A 33 6.09 -17.16 -7.19
N GLY A 34 5.09 -18.03 -6.96
CA GLY A 34 5.23 -19.25 -6.15
C GLY A 34 5.07 -19.03 -4.64
N GLU A 35 4.80 -17.80 -4.20
CA GLU A 35 4.63 -17.50 -2.79
C GLU A 35 3.23 -17.85 -2.29
N LYS A 36 3.14 -18.67 -1.23
CA LYS A 36 1.87 -19.10 -0.61
C LYS A 36 1.13 -18.02 0.18
N ARG A 37 1.64 -16.77 0.18
CA ARG A 37 1.01 -15.67 0.93
C ARG A 37 -0.26 -15.18 0.22
N ASP A 38 -1.31 -14.99 1.02
CA ASP A 38 -2.53 -14.28 0.64
C ASP A 38 -2.19 -12.90 0.04
N THR A 39 -3.13 -12.33 -0.71
CA THR A 39 -2.94 -11.01 -1.33
C THR A 39 -2.72 -9.94 -0.25
N PRO A 40 -1.52 -9.33 -0.15
CA PRO A 40 -1.21 -8.41 0.93
C PRO A 40 -1.96 -7.08 0.74
N TYR A 41 -2.32 -6.45 1.87
CA TYR A 41 -2.83 -5.09 1.86
C TYR A 41 -1.73 -4.14 2.29
N CYS A 42 -1.08 -3.53 1.29
CA CYS A 42 0.08 -2.69 1.53
C CYS A 42 -0.30 -1.25 1.89
N ARG A 43 0.36 -0.72 2.91
CA ARG A 43 0.30 0.70 3.28
C ARG A 43 1.70 1.21 3.62
N PRO A 44 1.97 2.52 3.46
CA PRO A 44 3.23 3.10 3.86
C PRO A 44 3.38 3.05 5.39
N THR A 45 4.58 2.79 5.89
CA THR A 45 4.88 2.93 7.32
C THR A 45 5.34 4.33 7.66
N LYS A 46 6.03 4.99 6.72
CA LYS A 46 6.57 6.34 6.89
C LYS A 46 5.84 7.33 6.01
N ARG A 47 5.52 8.50 6.57
CA ARG A 47 5.02 9.64 5.81
C ARG A 47 6.21 10.40 5.22
N VAL A 48 6.29 10.45 3.89
CA VAL A 48 7.37 11.16 3.17
C VAL A 48 6.86 12.46 2.56
N SER A 49 5.58 12.54 2.18
CA SER A 49 4.99 13.78 1.67
C SER A 49 3.48 13.88 1.96
N THR A 50 2.88 15.01 1.58
CA THR A 50 1.42 15.20 1.59
C THR A 50 0.69 14.23 0.67
N LYS A 51 1.36 13.74 -0.37
CA LYS A 51 0.83 12.72 -1.30
C LYS A 51 0.87 11.31 -0.71
N THR A 52 1.58 11.08 0.39
CA THR A 52 1.59 9.77 1.07
C THR A 52 0.21 9.49 1.64
N PRO A 53 -0.42 8.34 1.34
CA PRO A 53 -1.73 8.01 1.90
C PRO A 53 -1.65 7.75 3.42
N LYS A 54 -2.80 7.52 4.06
CA LYS A 54 -2.88 7.14 5.47
C LYS A 54 -1.98 5.92 5.73
N THR A 55 -1.04 6.07 6.66
CA THR A 55 -0.08 5.02 7.03
C THR A 55 -0.77 3.87 7.76
N SER A 56 -0.09 2.73 7.88
CA SER A 56 -0.60 1.61 8.68
C SER A 56 -0.82 1.98 10.14
N SER A 57 -0.02 2.90 10.72
CA SER A 57 -0.15 3.36 12.10
C SER A 57 -1.36 4.27 12.31
N GLU A 58 -1.73 5.07 11.31
CA GLU A 58 -2.91 5.95 11.36
C GLU A 58 -4.24 5.20 11.16
N MET A 59 -4.22 3.93 10.76
CA MET A 59 -5.43 3.13 10.55
C MET A 59 -5.92 2.45 11.83
N THR A 60 -7.23 2.46 12.06
CA THR A 60 -7.84 1.72 13.18
C THR A 60 -7.81 0.21 12.91
N LYS A 61 -7.92 -0.61 13.98
CA LYS A 61 -7.96 -2.08 13.85
C LYS A 61 -9.11 -2.54 12.95
N ALA A 62 -10.29 -1.92 13.06
CA ALA A 62 -11.44 -2.20 12.22
C ALA A 62 -11.18 -1.87 10.74
N GLU A 63 -10.58 -0.71 10.45
CA GLU A 63 -10.18 -0.33 9.08
C GLU A 63 -9.19 -1.35 8.50
N LYS A 64 -8.18 -1.75 9.28
CA LYS A 64 -7.17 -2.74 8.85
C LYS A 64 -7.83 -4.07 8.47
N THR A 65 -8.64 -4.63 9.36
CA THR A 65 -9.30 -5.92 9.14
C THR A 65 -10.24 -5.89 7.94
N SER A 66 -11.07 -4.84 7.83
CA SER A 66 -12.01 -4.68 6.70
C SER A 66 -11.28 -4.63 5.35
N ARG A 67 -10.19 -3.84 5.25
CA ARG A 67 -9.43 -3.71 3.99
C ARG A 67 -8.66 -4.98 3.64
N VAL A 68 -8.09 -5.67 4.63
CA VAL A 68 -7.42 -6.96 4.42
C VAL A 68 -8.41 -8.01 3.91
N ALA A 69 -9.59 -8.11 4.53
CA ALA A 69 -10.64 -9.03 4.10
C ALA A 69 -11.12 -8.71 2.67
N GLN A 70 -11.37 -7.43 2.36
CA GLN A 70 -11.76 -6.99 1.02
C GLN A 70 -10.67 -7.32 -0.01
N LYS A 71 -9.39 -7.10 0.33
CA LYS A 71 -8.26 -7.40 -0.56
C LYS A 71 -8.11 -8.90 -0.79
N LYS A 72 -8.30 -9.71 0.25
CA LYS A 72 -8.29 -11.18 0.16
C LYS A 72 -9.41 -11.68 -0.76
N LYS A 73 -10.64 -11.17 -0.58
CA LYS A 73 -11.81 -11.52 -1.41
C LYS A 73 -11.63 -11.10 -2.88
N LEU A 74 -11.08 -9.91 -3.14
CA LEU A 74 -10.84 -9.42 -4.51
C LEU A 74 -9.71 -10.17 -5.21
N GLY A 75 -8.75 -10.67 -4.43
CA GLY A 75 -7.50 -11.22 -4.95
C GLY A 75 -6.68 -10.19 -5.74
N GLN A 76 -5.72 -10.71 -6.49
CA GLN A 76 -4.96 -9.93 -7.46
C GLN A 76 -4.91 -10.74 -8.76
N PRO A 77 -5.79 -10.46 -9.73
CA PRO A 77 -5.78 -11.18 -11.00
C PRO A 77 -4.46 -10.91 -11.75
N ALA A 78 -4.07 -11.85 -12.62
CA ALA A 78 -3.02 -11.59 -13.59
C ALA A 78 -3.48 -10.44 -14.52
N GLY A 79 -2.72 -9.34 -14.56
CA GLY A 79 -3.08 -8.14 -15.31
C GLY A 79 -3.36 -6.92 -14.42
N LYS A 80 -4.47 -6.20 -14.69
CA LYS A 80 -4.76 -4.93 -14.01
C LYS A 80 -5.02 -5.15 -12.51
N PRO A 81 -4.24 -4.52 -11.61
CA PRO A 81 -4.41 -4.73 -10.18
C PRO A 81 -5.73 -4.13 -9.69
N LYS A 82 -6.62 -4.97 -9.15
CA LYS A 82 -7.83 -4.54 -8.45
C LYS A 82 -7.47 -3.82 -7.15
N ARG A 83 -8.02 -2.63 -6.94
CA ARG A 83 -7.80 -1.81 -5.74
C ARG A 83 -9.00 -1.96 -4.81
N VAL A 84 -8.74 -2.13 -3.52
CA VAL A 84 -9.77 -1.94 -2.50
C VAL A 84 -10.18 -0.47 -2.45
N ALA A 85 -11.33 -0.18 -1.85
CA ALA A 85 -11.75 1.21 -1.69
C ALA A 85 -10.67 2.01 -0.94
N SER A 86 -10.46 3.26 -1.37
CA SER A 86 -9.36 4.07 -0.86
C SER A 86 -9.72 4.67 0.50
N LEU A 87 -8.97 4.34 1.53
CA LEU A 87 -8.93 5.13 2.76
C LEU A 87 -8.04 6.35 2.50
N ARG A 88 -8.68 7.44 2.09
CA ARG A 88 -8.04 8.75 1.98
C ARG A 88 -8.02 9.40 3.36
N ARG A 89 -6.97 10.16 3.67
CA ARG A 89 -7.05 11.10 4.79
C ARG A 89 -8.15 12.11 4.44
N LYS A 90 -8.98 12.49 5.40
CA LYS A 90 -9.81 13.69 5.24
C LYS A 90 -8.84 14.82 4.91
N LYS A 91 -9.08 15.55 3.82
CA LYS A 91 -8.33 16.76 3.51
C LYS A 91 -8.55 17.66 4.73
N GLN A 92 -7.49 17.99 5.48
CA GLN A 92 -7.59 19.16 6.36
C GLN A 92 -7.79 20.31 5.38
N SER A 93 -9.02 20.83 5.35
CA SER A 93 -9.30 22.13 4.78
C SER A 93 -8.39 23.11 5.52
N GLY A 94 -7.33 23.55 4.84
CA GLY A 94 -6.67 24.78 5.21
C GLY A 94 -7.49 25.92 4.67
#